data_AF-A0A528FBA4-F1
#
_entry.id   AF-A0A528FBA4-F1
#
_cell.length_a   1.000
_cell.length_b   1.000
_cell.length_c   1.000
_cell.angle_alpha   90.00
_cell.angle_beta   90.00
_cell.angle_gamma   90.00
#
_symmetry.space_group_name_H-M   'P 1'
#
loop_
_entity.id
_entity.type
_entity.pdbx_description
1 polymer ?
#
loop_
_entity_poly.entity_id
_entity_poly.type
_entity_poly.pdbx_seq_one_letter_code
_entity_poly.pdbx_strand_id
1 'polypeptide(L)'
;RALPELLALRTQGGAAMLEWSYLILVTTLVQAAILSAVLILLPLWIRRDALGKALHRLRFGLYFLALGLAFLFIEIAFIQRFVLFLGHPFYAVAVVLAGFLAFAGLGSAVAARWAAAVGRGSAVRAIALAVGVIAVLAATYLLALPSVFERLLAFSDAAKIAIALLLIAPLALFMGMPFPLGLGHVGARSETFIPWAWGINGCASVLSAILATLLAMHVGFSGVVMIAVVLYLVAPALLANRLTIRTMIPFRS
;
A
#
# COMPACT_ATOMS: atom_id res chain seq x y z
N ARG A 1 -5.40 -48.27 21.33
CA ARG A 1 -5.75 -48.34 19.88
C ARG A 1 -6.31 -47.01 19.31
N ALA A 2 -6.68 -46.02 20.13
CA ALA A 2 -7.23 -44.73 19.66
C ALA A 2 -6.22 -43.67 19.18
N LEU A 3 -4.92 -43.82 19.50
CA LEU A 3 -3.87 -42.87 19.09
C LEU A 3 -3.68 -42.73 17.57
N PRO A 4 -3.63 -43.82 16.77
CA PRO A 4 -3.52 -43.69 15.31
C PRO A 4 -4.78 -43.10 14.64
N GLU A 5 -5.99 -43.37 15.16
CA GLU A 5 -7.23 -42.76 14.66
C GLU A 5 -7.32 -41.26 14.95
N LEU A 6 -6.88 -40.82 16.13
CA LEU A 6 -6.81 -39.39 16.47
C LEU A 6 -5.76 -38.63 15.63
N LEU A 7 -4.66 -39.28 15.28
CA LEU A 7 -3.65 -38.73 14.37
C LEU A 7 -4.20 -38.61 12.94
N ALA A 8 -4.93 -39.61 12.45
CA ALA A 8 -5.57 -39.59 11.13
C ALA A 8 -6.67 -38.50 11.03
N LEU A 9 -7.50 -38.35 12.07
CA LEU A 9 -8.51 -37.30 12.16
C LEU A 9 -7.90 -35.90 12.32
N ARG A 10 -6.77 -35.76 13.01
CA ARG A 10 -6.02 -34.49 13.07
C ARG A 10 -5.47 -34.09 11.70
N THR A 11 -4.93 -35.04 10.93
CA THR A 11 -4.42 -34.76 9.58
C THR A 11 -5.55 -34.44 8.59
N GLN A 12 -6.69 -35.12 8.67
CA GLN A 12 -7.86 -34.82 7.84
C GLN A 12 -8.54 -33.51 8.26
N GLY A 13 -8.71 -33.27 9.56
CA GLY A 13 -9.29 -32.04 10.08
C GLY A 13 -8.42 -30.81 9.84
N GLY A 14 -7.09 -30.95 9.92
CA GLY A 14 -6.14 -29.88 9.62
C GLY A 14 -6.12 -29.51 8.13
N ALA A 15 -6.09 -30.51 7.24
CA ALA A 15 -6.18 -30.29 5.80
C ALA A 15 -7.53 -29.67 5.40
N ALA A 16 -8.64 -30.20 5.94
CA ALA A 16 -9.97 -29.65 5.68
C ALA A 16 -10.11 -28.21 6.21
N MET A 17 -9.63 -27.90 7.42
CA MET A 17 -9.69 -26.52 7.96
C MET A 17 -8.82 -25.53 7.16
N LEU A 18 -7.65 -25.97 6.69
CA LEU A 18 -6.82 -25.16 5.79
C LEU A 18 -7.52 -24.90 4.45
N GLU A 19 -8.15 -25.92 3.87
CA GLU A 19 -8.93 -25.78 2.63
C GLU A 19 -10.12 -24.82 2.82
N TRP A 20 -10.87 -24.94 3.93
CA TRP A 20 -11.99 -24.04 4.22
C TRP A 20 -11.55 -22.60 4.45
N SER A 21 -10.49 -22.37 5.21
CA SER A 21 -9.97 -21.01 5.45
C SER A 21 -9.47 -20.36 4.15
N TYR A 22 -8.80 -21.13 3.29
CA TYR A 22 -8.36 -20.67 1.98
C TYR A 22 -9.55 -20.31 1.06
N LEU A 23 -10.55 -21.19 0.98
CA LEU A 23 -11.76 -20.95 0.19
C LEU A 23 -12.53 -19.71 0.69
N ILE A 24 -12.62 -19.51 2.01
CA ILE A 24 -13.25 -18.32 2.60
C ILE A 24 -12.48 -17.05 2.16
N LEU A 25 -11.16 -17.06 2.20
CA LEU A 25 -10.36 -15.91 1.75
C LEU A 25 -10.58 -15.61 0.27
N VAL A 26 -10.57 -16.62 -0.60
CA VAL A 26 -10.76 -16.45 -2.04
C VAL A 26 -12.18 -15.95 -2.36
N THR A 27 -13.20 -16.55 -1.74
CA THR A 27 -14.60 -16.12 -1.94
C THR A 27 -14.84 -14.71 -1.43
N THR A 28 -14.30 -14.37 -0.26
CA THR A 28 -14.35 -12.99 0.28
C THR A 28 -13.64 -12.01 -0.65
N LEU A 29 -12.49 -12.40 -1.24
CA LEU A 29 -11.79 -11.57 -2.22
C LEU A 29 -12.67 -11.31 -3.46
N VAL A 30 -13.30 -12.35 -4.00
CA VAL A 30 -14.19 -12.22 -5.17
C VAL A 30 -15.37 -11.31 -4.84
N GLN A 31 -16.02 -11.50 -3.69
CA GLN A 31 -17.12 -10.63 -3.25
C GLN A 31 -16.67 -9.18 -3.06
N ALA A 32 -15.55 -8.95 -2.37
CA ALA A 32 -14.98 -7.63 -2.16
C ALA A 32 -14.59 -6.97 -3.49
N ALA A 33 -14.05 -7.73 -4.44
CA ALA A 33 -13.68 -7.23 -5.77
C ALA A 33 -14.91 -6.83 -6.59
N ILE A 34 -15.97 -7.65 -6.58
CA ILE A 34 -17.24 -7.33 -7.24
C ILE A 34 -17.86 -6.08 -6.62
N LEU A 35 -17.98 -6.02 -5.29
CA LEU A 35 -18.53 -4.86 -4.59
C LEU A 35 -17.69 -3.60 -4.83
N SER A 36 -16.36 -3.72 -4.79
CA SER A 36 -15.45 -2.61 -5.12
C SER A 36 -15.64 -2.15 -6.56
N ALA A 37 -15.75 -3.07 -7.52
CA ALA A 37 -16.01 -2.73 -8.91
C ALA A 37 -17.36 -2.06 -9.10
N VAL A 38 -18.40 -2.47 -8.36
CA VAL A 38 -19.71 -1.80 -8.39
C VAL A 38 -19.63 -0.41 -7.75
N LEU A 39 -19.11 -0.29 -6.54
CA LEU A 39 -18.99 0.99 -5.82
C LEU A 39 -18.10 1.99 -6.56
N ILE A 40 -17.03 1.49 -7.18
CA ILE A 40 -16.21 2.26 -8.09
C ILE A 40 -17.05 2.54 -9.33
N LEU A 41 -17.44 1.61 -10.22
CA LEU A 41 -18.01 1.98 -11.52
C LEU A 41 -19.41 2.66 -11.51
N LEU A 42 -20.22 2.46 -10.47
CA LEU A 42 -21.63 2.90 -10.43
C LEU A 42 -21.81 4.43 -10.58
N PRO A 43 -21.12 5.31 -9.83
CA PRO A 43 -21.30 6.74 -9.98
C PRO A 43 -20.72 7.28 -11.31
N LEU A 44 -19.83 6.53 -11.98
CA LEU A 44 -19.23 6.91 -13.27
C LEU A 44 -20.25 6.67 -14.39
N TRP A 45 -21.04 5.59 -14.26
CA TRP A 45 -22.09 5.27 -15.21
C TRP A 45 -23.27 6.25 -15.11
N ILE A 46 -23.60 6.68 -13.89
CA ILE A 46 -24.63 7.71 -13.64
C ILE A 46 -24.19 9.07 -14.19
N ARG A 47 -22.91 9.43 -14.05
CA ARG A 47 -22.33 10.68 -14.55
C ARG A 47 -21.66 10.45 -15.92
N ARG A 48 -22.50 10.24 -16.95
CA ARG A 48 -22.11 9.98 -18.36
C ARG A 48 -21.19 11.06 -18.93
N ASP A 49 -19.92 11.01 -18.58
CA ASP A 49 -18.89 11.92 -19.08
C ASP A 49 -18.25 11.35 -20.36
N ALA A 50 -18.01 12.23 -21.34
CA ALA A 50 -17.53 11.90 -22.68
C ALA A 50 -16.25 11.01 -22.67
N LEU A 51 -16.27 9.97 -23.51
CA LEU A 51 -15.23 8.93 -23.71
C LEU A 51 -13.79 9.47 -23.80
N GLY A 52 -13.59 10.70 -24.29
CA GLY A 52 -12.25 11.33 -24.39
C GLY A 52 -11.53 11.55 -23.05
N LYS A 53 -12.24 11.60 -21.92
CA LYS A 53 -11.66 11.74 -20.56
C LYS A 53 -11.44 10.38 -19.85
N ALA A 54 -11.88 9.27 -20.45
CA ALA A 54 -11.88 7.97 -19.80
C ALA A 54 -10.48 7.45 -19.48
N LEU A 55 -9.52 7.61 -20.40
CA LEU A 55 -8.14 7.12 -20.18
C LEU A 55 -7.42 7.86 -19.04
N HIS A 56 -7.62 9.18 -18.93
CA HIS A 56 -7.05 9.98 -17.84
C HIS A 56 -7.66 9.59 -16.48
N ARG A 57 -8.98 9.40 -16.43
CA ARG A 57 -9.67 8.93 -15.22
C ARG A 57 -9.25 7.53 -14.80
N LEU A 58 -9.07 6.62 -15.78
CA LEU A 58 -8.56 5.28 -15.51
C LEU A 58 -7.14 5.35 -14.92
N ARG A 59 -6.24 6.15 -15.49
CA ARG A 59 -4.88 6.35 -14.95
C ARG A 59 -4.89 6.92 -13.53
N PHE A 60 -5.75 7.90 -13.25
CA PHE A 60 -5.91 8.44 -11.90
C PHE A 60 -6.45 7.38 -10.94
N GLY A 61 -7.44 6.59 -11.35
CA GLY A 61 -7.98 5.50 -10.54
C GLY A 61 -6.93 4.43 -10.23
N LEU A 62 -6.20 3.98 -11.25
CA LEU A 62 -5.11 3.01 -11.10
C LEU A 62 -4.00 3.55 -10.19
N TYR A 63 -3.71 4.85 -10.23
CA TYR A 63 -2.76 5.48 -9.32
C TYR A 63 -3.19 5.35 -7.85
N PHE A 64 -4.43 5.76 -7.52
CA PHE A 64 -4.93 5.69 -6.14
C PHE A 64 -5.14 4.25 -5.66
N LEU A 65 -5.53 3.34 -6.55
CA LEU A 65 -5.60 1.91 -6.28
C LEU A 65 -4.21 1.34 -5.95
N ALA A 66 -3.21 1.60 -6.79
CA ALA A 66 -1.85 1.14 -6.57
C ALA A 66 -1.25 1.69 -5.27
N LEU A 67 -1.47 2.98 -4.97
CA LEU A 67 -1.04 3.56 -3.69
C LEU A 67 -1.71 2.91 -2.48
N GLY A 68 -3.03 2.70 -2.53
CA GLY A 68 -3.78 2.07 -1.45
C GLY A 68 -3.29 0.64 -1.19
N LEU A 69 -3.15 -0.16 -2.26
CA LEU A 69 -2.61 -1.51 -2.18
C LEU A 69 -1.19 -1.52 -1.60
N ALA A 70 -0.31 -0.69 -2.15
CA ALA A 70 1.09 -0.66 -1.75
C ALA A 70 1.28 -0.23 -0.29
N PHE A 71 0.54 0.79 0.16
CA PHE A 71 0.61 1.25 1.55
C PHE A 71 0.20 0.14 2.51
N LEU A 72 -0.98 -0.44 2.31
CA LEU A 72 -1.53 -1.46 3.20
C LEU A 72 -0.71 -2.75 3.17
N PHE A 73 -0.16 -3.15 2.02
CA PHE A 73 0.73 -4.31 1.93
C PHE A 73 1.99 -4.14 2.80
N ILE A 74 2.64 -2.98 2.75
CA ILE A 74 3.80 -2.69 3.61
C ILE A 74 3.36 -2.64 5.06
N GLU A 75 2.28 -1.95 5.39
CA GLU A 75 1.78 -1.82 6.76
C GLU A 75 1.46 -3.19 7.38
N ILE A 76 0.72 -4.07 6.67
CA ILE A 76 0.40 -5.42 7.12
C ILE A 76 1.66 -6.29 7.28
N ALA A 77 2.60 -6.22 6.34
CA ALA A 77 3.85 -6.94 6.45
C ALA A 77 4.69 -6.46 7.66
N PHE A 78 4.62 -5.16 7.95
CA PHE A 78 5.28 -4.58 9.12
C PHE A 78 4.62 -5.04 10.42
N ILE A 79 3.28 -5.05 10.50
CA ILE A 79 2.56 -5.62 11.66
C ILE A 79 3.14 -7.01 11.97
N GLN A 80 3.21 -7.89 10.98
CA GLN A 80 3.64 -9.28 11.16
C GLN A 80 5.10 -9.41 11.59
N ARG A 81 5.99 -8.58 11.04
CA ARG A 81 7.40 -8.53 11.48
C ARG A 81 7.55 -7.99 12.91
N PHE A 82 6.78 -6.97 13.27
CA PHE A 82 6.83 -6.36 14.59
C PHE A 82 6.11 -7.20 15.66
N VAL A 83 5.18 -8.08 15.28
CA VAL A 83 4.65 -9.13 16.19
C VAL A 83 5.79 -10.00 16.71
N LEU A 84 6.73 -10.39 15.84
CA LEU A 84 7.89 -11.21 16.23
C LEU A 84 8.85 -10.44 17.17
N PHE A 85 8.99 -9.13 16.97
CA PHE A 85 9.89 -8.30 17.77
C PHE A 85 9.30 -7.92 19.14
N LEU A 86 8.03 -7.50 19.16
CA LEU A 86 7.32 -7.09 20.38
C LEU A 86 6.79 -8.27 21.19
N GLY A 87 6.66 -9.45 20.58
CA GLY A 87 6.20 -10.68 21.23
C GLY A 87 4.70 -10.72 21.55
N HIS A 88 3.97 -9.62 21.38
CA HIS A 88 2.54 -9.51 21.68
C HIS A 88 1.74 -8.97 20.49
N PRO A 89 0.83 -9.75 19.89
CA PRO A 89 0.11 -9.36 18.68
C PRO A 89 -0.67 -8.05 18.80
N PHE A 90 -1.35 -7.85 19.94
CA PHE A 90 -2.14 -6.64 20.18
C PHE A 90 -1.27 -5.38 20.24
N TYR A 91 -0.09 -5.45 20.85
CA TYR A 91 0.82 -4.30 20.93
C TYR A 91 1.45 -4.00 19.59
N ALA A 92 1.85 -5.03 18.82
CA ALA A 92 2.39 -4.83 17.49
C ALA A 92 1.40 -4.15 16.55
N VAL A 93 0.14 -4.60 16.51
CA VAL A 93 -0.90 -3.96 15.70
C VAL A 93 -1.10 -2.51 16.14
N ALA A 94 -1.25 -2.24 17.43
CA ALA A 94 -1.49 -0.88 17.92
C ALA A 94 -0.32 0.07 17.62
N VAL A 95 0.92 -0.35 17.91
CA VAL A 95 2.13 0.47 17.72
C VAL A 95 2.39 0.70 16.24
N VAL A 96 2.25 -0.34 15.41
CA VAL A 96 2.49 -0.22 13.97
C VAL A 96 1.45 0.68 13.33
N LEU A 97 0.16 0.46 13.58
CA LEU A 97 -0.89 1.33 13.05
C LEU A 97 -0.71 2.77 13.54
N ALA A 98 -0.50 3.00 14.84
CA ALA A 98 -0.31 4.34 15.38
C ALA A 98 0.93 5.03 14.77
N GLY A 99 2.04 4.31 14.64
CA GLY A 99 3.26 4.81 14.02
C GLY A 99 3.06 5.16 12.55
N PHE A 100 2.51 4.24 11.76
CA PHE A 100 2.24 4.48 10.34
C PHE A 100 1.28 5.66 10.16
N LEU A 101 0.17 5.72 10.88
CA LEU A 101 -0.79 6.83 10.77
C LEU A 101 -0.17 8.17 11.19
N ALA A 102 0.54 8.22 12.33
CA ALA A 102 1.12 9.46 12.82
C ALA A 102 2.21 9.99 11.88
N PHE A 103 3.17 9.15 11.49
CA PHE A 103 4.27 9.56 10.64
C PHE A 103 3.85 9.75 9.18
N ALA A 104 2.91 8.95 8.65
CA ALA A 104 2.33 9.22 7.33
C ALA A 104 1.49 10.52 7.33
N GLY A 105 0.79 10.83 8.42
CA GLY A 105 0.13 12.11 8.62
C GLY A 105 1.10 13.29 8.58
N LEU A 106 2.24 13.18 9.27
CA LEU A 106 3.32 14.17 9.21
C LEU A 106 3.92 14.28 7.79
N GLY A 107 4.15 13.14 7.14
CA GLY A 107 4.58 13.05 5.74
C GLY A 107 3.64 13.80 4.79
N SER A 108 2.34 13.61 4.98
CA SER A 108 1.29 14.30 4.24
C SER A 108 1.34 15.82 4.45
N ALA A 109 1.50 16.26 5.70
CA ALA A 109 1.59 17.68 6.05
C ALA A 109 2.81 18.38 5.42
N VAL A 110 3.96 17.69 5.30
CA VAL A 110 5.16 18.26 4.68
C VAL A 110 5.24 18.06 3.16
N ALA A 111 4.29 17.32 2.57
CA ALA A 111 4.34 16.92 1.17
C ALA A 111 4.39 18.11 0.21
N ALA A 112 3.63 19.18 0.47
CA ALA A 112 3.66 20.40 -0.34
C ALA A 112 5.05 21.08 -0.33
N ARG A 113 5.68 21.15 0.86
CA ARG A 113 7.04 21.70 1.02
C ARG A 113 8.07 20.84 0.29
N TRP A 114 7.93 19.51 0.37
CA TRP A 114 8.77 18.56 -0.36
C TRP A 114 8.67 18.75 -1.88
N ALA A 115 7.46 18.92 -2.42
CA ALA A 115 7.26 19.16 -3.85
C ALA A 115 7.87 20.49 -4.33
N ALA A 116 7.79 21.54 -3.51
CA ALA A 116 8.43 22.82 -3.81
C ALA A 116 9.96 22.71 -3.79
N ALA A 117 10.53 22.13 -2.73
CA ALA A 117 11.98 22.07 -2.52
C ALA A 117 12.69 21.07 -3.45
N VAL A 118 12.16 19.85 -3.56
CA VAL A 118 12.85 18.73 -4.22
C VAL A 118 12.21 18.38 -5.57
N GLY A 119 10.88 18.47 -5.64
CA GLY A 119 10.12 18.26 -6.88
C GLY A 119 10.31 19.34 -7.93
N ARG A 120 10.96 20.47 -7.59
CA ARG A 120 11.08 21.68 -8.42
C ARG A 120 9.73 22.13 -8.99
N GLY A 121 8.68 22.06 -8.17
CA GLY A 121 7.31 22.40 -8.55
C GLY A 121 6.54 21.31 -9.30
N SER A 122 7.16 20.19 -9.67
CA SER A 122 6.47 19.05 -10.31
C SER A 122 6.04 18.01 -9.28
N ALA A 123 4.72 17.86 -9.10
CA ALA A 123 4.15 16.85 -8.22
C ALA A 123 4.58 15.42 -8.60
N VAL A 124 4.61 15.09 -9.89
CA VAL A 124 5.01 13.74 -10.38
C VAL A 124 6.47 13.45 -10.02
N ARG A 125 7.35 14.44 -10.14
CA ARG A 125 8.76 14.28 -9.75
C ARG A 125 8.89 14.12 -8.23
N ALA A 126 8.16 14.91 -7.45
CA ALA A 126 8.15 14.81 -6.00
C ALA A 126 7.69 13.43 -5.52
N ILE A 127 6.63 12.89 -6.14
CA ILE A 127 6.12 11.53 -5.90
C ILE A 127 7.18 10.49 -6.28
N ALA A 128 7.77 10.59 -7.47
CA ALA A 128 8.78 9.64 -7.93
C ALA A 128 10.00 9.57 -6.99
N LEU A 129 10.43 10.72 -6.46
CA LEU A 129 11.52 10.78 -5.48
C LEU A 129 11.13 10.18 -4.14
N ALA A 130 9.95 10.51 -3.60
CA ALA A 130 9.45 9.93 -2.36
C ALA A 130 9.34 8.40 -2.48
N VAL A 131 8.77 7.92 -3.59
CA VAL A 131 8.69 6.50 -3.93
C VAL A 131 10.06 5.83 -4.08
N GLY A 132 11.04 6.52 -4.67
CA GLY A 132 12.43 6.04 -4.72
C GLY A 132 13.01 5.84 -3.32
N VAL A 133 12.77 6.78 -2.40
CA VAL A 133 13.18 6.65 -0.99
C VAL A 133 12.45 5.50 -0.31
N ILE A 134 11.15 5.35 -0.52
CA ILE A 134 10.35 4.22 -0.01
C ILE A 134 10.96 2.88 -0.47
N ALA A 135 11.30 2.76 -1.76
CA ALA A 135 11.87 1.53 -2.31
C ALA A 135 13.23 1.18 -1.68
N VAL A 136 14.10 2.17 -1.50
CA VAL A 136 15.41 1.98 -0.85
C VAL A 136 15.25 1.59 0.63
N LEU A 137 14.38 2.30 1.36
CA LEU A 137 14.13 2.00 2.78
C LEU A 137 13.49 0.62 2.96
N ALA A 138 12.49 0.27 2.14
CA ALA A 138 11.85 -1.04 2.18
C ALA A 138 12.85 -2.16 1.88
N ALA A 139 13.69 -2.01 0.84
CA ALA A 139 14.74 -2.99 0.54
C ALA A 139 15.75 -3.12 1.68
N THR A 140 16.15 -2.01 2.28
CA THR A 140 17.05 -2.00 3.45
C THR A 140 16.42 -2.73 4.63
N TYR A 141 15.15 -2.49 4.91
CA TYR A 141 14.42 -3.16 5.99
C TYR A 141 14.13 -4.64 5.72
N LEU A 142 13.96 -5.03 4.46
CA LEU A 142 13.84 -6.45 4.10
C LEU A 142 15.08 -7.24 4.54
N LEU A 143 16.27 -6.66 4.38
CA LEU A 143 17.55 -7.29 4.69
C LEU A 143 17.99 -7.10 6.15
N ALA A 144 17.80 -5.89 6.71
CA ALA A 144 18.38 -5.52 7.99
C ALA A 144 17.50 -5.85 9.20
N LEU A 145 16.16 -5.78 9.07
CA LEU A 145 15.27 -5.93 10.24
C LEU A 145 15.45 -7.23 11.01
N PRO A 146 15.59 -8.42 10.38
CA PRO A 146 15.79 -9.66 11.12
C PRO A 146 16.99 -9.59 12.06
N SER A 147 18.16 -9.17 11.56
CA SER A 147 19.38 -9.04 12.36
C SER A 147 19.32 -7.93 13.41
N VAL A 148 18.61 -6.84 13.11
CA VAL A 148 18.38 -5.75 14.08
C VAL A 148 17.50 -6.25 15.23
N PHE A 149 16.43 -6.97 14.93
CA PHE A 149 15.51 -7.50 15.95
C PHE A 149 16.23 -8.49 16.87
N GLU A 150 16.97 -9.47 16.34
CA GLU A 150 17.73 -10.44 17.15
C GLU A 150 18.62 -9.77 18.21
N ARG A 151 19.29 -8.67 17.85
CA ARG A 151 20.16 -7.92 18.79
C ARG A 151 19.40 -7.12 19.83
N LEU A 152 18.16 -6.75 19.53
CA LEU A 152 17.33 -5.87 20.36
C LEU A 152 16.24 -6.63 21.13
N LEU A 153 16.16 -7.96 20.99
CA LEU A 153 15.14 -8.80 21.65
C LEU A 153 15.17 -8.74 23.17
N ALA A 154 16.34 -8.51 23.78
CA ALA A 154 16.52 -8.49 25.23
C ALA A 154 16.09 -7.17 25.91
N PHE A 155 15.68 -6.17 25.13
CA PHE A 155 15.24 -4.88 25.68
C PHE A 155 13.86 -4.98 26.33
N SER A 156 13.56 -4.03 27.23
CA SER A 156 12.23 -3.92 27.84
C SER A 156 11.15 -3.56 26.81
N ASP A 157 9.89 -3.86 27.12
CA ASP A 157 8.77 -3.63 26.19
C ASP A 157 8.64 -2.15 25.80
N ALA A 158 8.80 -1.23 26.75
CA ALA A 158 8.78 0.21 26.48
C ALA A 158 9.88 0.64 25.49
N ALA A 159 11.10 0.09 25.64
CA ALA A 159 12.20 0.35 24.73
C ALA A 159 11.93 -0.24 23.33
N LYS A 160 11.37 -1.46 23.25
CA LYS A 160 10.96 -2.06 21.97
C LYS A 160 9.91 -1.23 21.25
N ILE A 161 8.94 -0.68 21.97
CA ILE A 161 7.92 0.22 21.40
C ILE A 161 8.58 1.48 20.83
N ALA A 162 9.47 2.13 21.58
CA ALA A 162 10.18 3.31 21.10
C ALA A 162 11.04 3.02 19.86
N ILE A 163 11.76 1.89 19.86
CA ILE A 163 12.56 1.42 18.73
C ILE A 163 11.66 1.14 17.52
N ALA A 164 10.51 0.49 17.71
CA ALA A 164 9.56 0.21 16.64
C ALA A 164 9.05 1.50 15.99
N LEU A 165 8.63 2.48 16.79
CA LEU A 165 8.21 3.79 16.29
C LEU A 165 9.34 4.49 15.51
N LEU A 166 10.58 4.43 16.01
CA LEU A 166 11.74 5.02 15.34
C LEU A 166 12.04 4.35 14.00
N LEU A 167 11.93 3.01 13.92
CA LEU A 167 12.13 2.25 12.68
C LEU A 167 10.99 2.48 11.67
N ILE A 168 9.76 2.70 12.13
CA ILE A 168 8.61 2.98 11.26
C ILE A 168 8.67 4.40 10.70
N ALA A 169 9.08 5.37 11.54
CA ALA A 169 9.03 6.79 11.24
C ALA A 169 9.53 7.20 9.84
N PRO A 170 10.76 6.86 9.41
CA PRO A 170 11.27 7.33 8.12
C PRO A 170 10.46 6.76 6.95
N LEU A 171 10.14 5.47 6.97
CA LEU A 171 9.39 4.83 5.90
C LEU A 171 7.96 5.38 5.81
N ALA A 172 7.26 5.44 6.94
CA ALA A 172 5.89 5.96 7.02
C ALA A 172 5.79 7.43 6.60
N LEU A 173 6.77 8.25 6.97
CA LEU A 173 6.83 9.66 6.56
C LEU A 173 6.87 9.81 5.04
N PHE A 174 7.73 9.07 4.34
CA PHE A 174 7.75 9.14 2.87
C PHE A 174 6.52 8.48 2.25
N MET A 175 5.99 7.40 2.83
CA MET A 175 4.75 6.76 2.38
C MET A 175 3.52 7.67 2.49
N GLY A 176 3.52 8.65 3.39
CA GLY A 176 2.46 9.64 3.55
C GLY A 176 2.41 10.73 2.47
N MET A 177 3.48 10.92 1.70
CA MET A 177 3.57 12.02 0.71
C MET A 177 2.82 11.76 -0.61
N PRO A 178 2.85 10.56 -1.23
CA PRO A 178 2.27 10.36 -2.57
C PRO A 178 0.78 10.65 -2.68
N PHE A 179 0.00 10.33 -1.65
CA PHE A 179 -1.45 10.50 -1.69
C PHE A 179 -1.87 11.99 -1.83
N PRO A 180 -1.49 12.91 -0.92
CA PRO A 180 -1.85 14.33 -1.05
C PRO A 180 -1.23 15.00 -2.28
N LEU A 181 -0.01 14.61 -2.68
CA LEU A 181 0.61 15.11 -3.92
C LEU A 181 -0.18 14.70 -5.16
N GLY A 182 -0.62 13.44 -5.21
CA GLY A 182 -1.46 12.93 -6.27
C GLY A 182 -2.83 13.59 -6.28
N LEU A 183 -3.42 13.82 -5.11
CA LEU A 183 -4.71 14.50 -4.97
C LEU A 183 -4.65 15.95 -5.46
N GLY A 184 -3.59 16.70 -5.10
CA GLY A 184 -3.37 18.04 -5.63
C GLY A 184 -3.15 18.05 -7.15
N HIS A 185 -2.37 17.10 -7.66
CA HIS A 185 -2.10 16.97 -9.09
C HIS A 185 -3.35 16.63 -9.92
N VAL A 186 -4.18 15.71 -9.41
CA VAL A 186 -5.44 15.30 -10.06
C VAL A 186 -6.52 16.35 -9.90
N GLY A 187 -6.63 16.96 -8.72
CA GLY A 187 -7.59 18.02 -8.42
C GLY A 187 -7.44 19.23 -9.34
N ALA A 188 -6.20 19.64 -9.65
CA ALA A 188 -5.93 20.70 -10.61
C ALA A 188 -6.40 20.41 -12.06
N ARG A 189 -6.68 19.13 -12.40
CA ARG A 189 -7.15 18.71 -13.73
C ARG A 189 -8.60 18.26 -13.75
N SER A 190 -9.09 17.73 -12.63
CA SER A 190 -10.44 17.16 -12.50
C SER A 190 -10.84 17.13 -11.04
N GLU A 191 -11.29 18.26 -10.50
CA GLU A 191 -11.81 18.38 -9.13
C GLU A 191 -12.94 17.38 -8.85
N THR A 192 -13.78 17.09 -9.85
CA THR A 192 -14.86 16.09 -9.77
C THR A 192 -14.38 14.66 -9.52
N PHE A 193 -13.08 14.37 -9.67
CA PHE A 193 -12.47 13.07 -9.40
C PHE A 193 -11.93 12.94 -7.96
N ILE A 194 -11.92 14.02 -7.15
CA ILE A 194 -11.44 13.95 -5.77
C ILE A 194 -12.24 12.94 -4.92
N PRO A 195 -13.59 12.92 -4.93
CA PRO A 195 -14.36 11.91 -4.19
C PRO A 195 -14.08 10.48 -4.67
N TRP A 196 -13.76 10.33 -5.96
CA TRP A 196 -13.40 9.04 -6.57
C TRP A 196 -12.08 8.51 -6.07
N ALA A 197 -11.07 9.37 -5.94
CA ALA A 197 -9.78 9.01 -5.38
C ALA A 197 -9.93 8.40 -3.98
N TRP A 198 -10.77 9.01 -3.13
CA TRP A 198 -11.08 8.48 -1.80
C TRP A 198 -11.85 7.16 -1.84
N GLY A 199 -12.87 7.04 -2.69
CA GLY A 199 -13.64 5.79 -2.84
C GLY A 199 -12.79 4.61 -3.32
N ILE A 200 -11.91 4.85 -4.30
CA ILE A 200 -10.97 3.85 -4.80
C ILE A 200 -9.97 3.44 -3.71
N ASN A 201 -9.45 4.40 -2.94
CA ASN A 201 -8.53 4.09 -1.86
C ASN A 201 -9.21 3.28 -0.74
N GLY A 202 -10.45 3.61 -0.38
CA GLY A 202 -11.24 2.81 0.57
C GLY A 202 -11.46 1.37 0.09
N CYS A 203 -11.81 1.17 -1.19
CA CYS A 203 -11.92 -0.16 -1.78
C CYS A 203 -10.57 -0.90 -1.80
N ALA A 204 -9.48 -0.18 -2.13
CA ALA A 204 -8.14 -0.72 -2.12
C ALA A 204 -7.78 -1.27 -0.74
N SER A 205 -8.11 -0.57 0.35
CA SER A 205 -7.82 -1.03 1.71
C SER A 205 -8.50 -2.36 2.06
N VAL A 206 -9.76 -2.53 1.68
CA VAL A 206 -10.50 -3.79 1.89
C VAL A 206 -9.87 -4.93 1.09
N LEU A 207 -9.59 -4.68 -0.19
CA LEU A 207 -8.93 -5.67 -1.06
C LEU A 207 -7.53 -6.02 -0.55
N SER A 208 -6.79 -5.04 -0.04
CA SER A 208 -5.42 -5.21 0.45
C SER A 208 -5.33 -6.17 1.61
N ALA A 209 -6.25 -6.08 2.58
CA ALA A 209 -6.23 -6.96 3.75
C ALA A 209 -6.33 -8.45 3.35
N ILE A 210 -7.21 -8.75 2.39
CA ILE A 210 -7.43 -10.12 1.90
C ILE A 210 -6.27 -10.54 0.99
N LEU A 211 -5.87 -9.68 0.04
CA LEU A 211 -4.78 -9.95 -0.90
C LEU A 211 -3.44 -10.13 -0.18
N ALA A 212 -3.11 -9.30 0.82
CA ALA A 212 -1.87 -9.42 1.57
C ALA A 212 -1.78 -10.79 2.25
N THR A 213 -2.88 -11.27 2.83
CA THR A 213 -2.95 -12.59 3.46
C THR A 213 -2.75 -13.71 2.42
N LEU A 214 -3.49 -13.66 1.30
CA LEU A 214 -3.37 -14.65 0.22
C LEU A 214 -1.96 -14.66 -0.39
N LEU A 215 -1.38 -13.50 -0.66
CA LEU A 215 -0.03 -13.37 -1.19
C LEU A 215 1.01 -13.85 -0.18
N ALA A 216 0.87 -13.50 1.10
CA ALA A 216 1.79 -13.95 2.14
C ALA A 216 1.82 -15.48 2.28
N MET A 217 0.69 -16.17 2.08
CA MET A 217 0.67 -17.65 2.08
C MET A 217 1.49 -18.27 0.94
N HIS A 218 1.62 -17.60 -0.21
CA HIS A 218 2.32 -18.13 -1.38
C HIS A 218 3.76 -17.66 -1.51
N VAL A 219 4.02 -16.37 -1.23
CA VAL A 219 5.33 -15.72 -1.45
C VAL A 219 5.93 -15.11 -0.18
N GLY A 220 5.27 -15.28 0.98
CA GLY A 220 5.70 -14.71 2.25
C GLY A 220 5.54 -13.19 2.35
N PHE A 221 5.68 -12.64 3.56
CA PHE A 221 5.59 -11.19 3.77
C PHE A 221 6.68 -10.40 3.07
N SER A 222 7.87 -10.99 2.85
CA SER A 222 8.92 -10.36 2.04
C SER A 222 8.48 -10.19 0.58
N GLY A 223 7.81 -11.19 -0.01
CA GLY A 223 7.25 -11.10 -1.35
C GLY A 223 6.13 -10.05 -1.44
N VAL A 224 5.27 -9.96 -0.42
CA VAL A 224 4.23 -8.91 -0.33
C VAL A 224 4.84 -7.50 -0.34
N VAL A 225 5.91 -7.27 0.42
CA VAL A 225 6.63 -5.99 0.41
C VAL A 225 7.26 -5.71 -0.96
N MET A 226 7.84 -6.71 -1.63
CA MET A 226 8.38 -6.53 -2.98
C MET A 226 7.30 -6.12 -3.99
N ILE A 227 6.13 -6.77 -3.94
CA ILE A 227 4.97 -6.39 -4.77
C ILE A 227 4.54 -4.95 -4.47
N ALA A 228 4.47 -4.57 -3.19
CA ALA A 228 4.13 -3.22 -2.79
C ALA A 228 5.13 -2.18 -3.31
N VAL A 229 6.43 -2.47 -3.26
CA VAL A 229 7.48 -1.60 -3.81
C VAL A 229 7.31 -1.44 -5.33
N VAL A 230 7.01 -2.51 -6.06
CA VAL A 230 6.73 -2.44 -7.50
C VAL A 230 5.49 -1.56 -7.78
N LEU A 231 4.40 -1.75 -7.01
CA LEU A 231 3.19 -0.92 -7.14
C LEU A 231 3.50 0.56 -6.89
N TYR A 232 4.29 0.88 -5.85
CA TYR A 232 4.74 2.23 -5.57
C TYR A 232 5.56 2.80 -6.73
N LEU A 233 6.53 2.06 -7.27
CA LEU A 233 7.41 2.48 -8.38
C LEU A 233 6.64 2.75 -9.68
N VAL A 234 5.57 1.99 -9.95
CA VAL A 234 4.72 2.17 -11.13
C VAL A 234 3.78 3.37 -10.98
N ALA A 235 3.34 3.71 -9.77
CA ALA A 235 2.40 4.78 -9.50
C ALA A 235 2.76 6.14 -10.18
N PRO A 236 3.96 6.72 -10.03
CA PRO A 236 4.29 7.99 -10.69
C PRO A 236 4.23 7.91 -12.22
N ALA A 237 4.49 6.74 -12.82
CA ALA A 237 4.39 6.55 -14.27
C ALA A 237 2.94 6.67 -14.79
N LEU A 238 1.94 6.33 -13.95
CA LEU A 238 0.52 6.49 -14.28
C LEU A 238 0.11 7.97 -14.36
N LEU A 239 0.80 8.85 -13.64
CA LEU A 239 0.58 10.30 -13.68
C LEU A 239 1.48 11.04 -14.68
N ALA A 240 2.59 10.41 -15.11
CA ALA A 240 3.52 10.99 -16.06
C ALA A 240 2.88 11.11 -17.45
N ASN A 241 2.63 12.35 -17.88
CA ASN A 241 2.00 12.61 -19.18
C ASN A 241 3.04 12.48 -20.31
N ARG A 242 3.37 11.26 -20.75
CA ARG A 242 4.36 11.03 -21.83
C ARG A 242 3.86 11.35 -23.25
N LEU A 243 2.79 12.14 -23.42
CA LEU A 243 2.25 12.48 -24.75
C LEU A 243 2.48 13.93 -25.19
N THR A 244 3.21 14.76 -24.42
CA THR A 244 3.55 16.14 -24.85
C THR A 244 4.96 16.25 -25.45
N ILE A 245 5.48 15.18 -26.07
CA ILE A 245 6.70 15.21 -26.89
C ILE A 245 6.30 14.81 -28.32
N ARG A 246 5.57 15.68 -29.04
CA ARG A 246 5.51 15.67 -30.52
C ARG A 246 4.89 16.88 -31.21
N THR A 247 4.57 17.97 -30.51
CA THR A 247 4.06 19.21 -31.15
C THR A 247 4.96 20.44 -30.99
N MET A 248 6.20 20.27 -30.53
CA MET A 248 7.24 21.28 -30.74
C MET A 248 8.11 20.90 -31.94
N ILE A 249 7.53 21.00 -33.13
CA ILE A 249 8.30 21.45 -34.30
C ILE A 249 7.76 22.84 -34.62
N PRO A 250 8.35 23.92 -34.07
CA PRO A 250 8.14 25.24 -34.62
C PRO A 250 9.10 25.45 -35.81
N PHE A 251 8.56 26.03 -36.89
CA PHE A 251 9.26 26.75 -37.97
C PHE A 251 9.98 25.92 -39.07
N ARG A 252 10.01 26.30 -40.36
CA ARG A 252 9.76 27.60 -41.00
C ARG A 252 9.02 27.50 -42.35
N SER A 253 8.25 28.55 -42.64
CA SER A 253 7.92 29.06 -43.99
C SER A 253 9.18 29.49 -44.74
#